data_AF-A0A356UJF3-F1
#
_entry.id   AF-A0A356UJF3-F1
#
_cell.length_a   1.000
_cell.length_b   1.000
_cell.length_c   1.000
_cell.angle_alpha   90.00
_cell.angle_beta   90.00
_cell.angle_gamma   90.00
#
_symmetry.space_group_name_H-M   'P 1'
#
loop_
_entity.id
_entity.type
_entity.pdbx_description
1 polymer ?
#
loop_
_entity_poly.entity_id
_entity_poly.type
_entity_poly.pdbx_seq_one_letter_code
_entity_poly.pdbx_strand_id
1 'polypeptide(L)'
;MENKAIFKNKSIYFIMAFIALSLGFIFALQFRTNTMAKQSPPIQQTQELAARLKTVREENEALQNRVDKLRRQLDQVTGSFHLTTLHQELSKTRIAAGMTALTGPGIEVTLSDSNKKIQPGENPNLYVLHDEDILKAINELKAAGAEAIALNSQRLLATSEIRCLGPTVLT
;
A
#
# COMPACT_ATOMS: atom_id res chain seq x y z
N MET A 1 -13.07 113.77 -13.05
CA MET A 1 -12.32 112.84 -12.17
C MET A 1 -12.95 111.44 -12.28
N GLU A 2 -12.88 110.78 -13.43
CA GLU A 2 -13.78 109.64 -13.73
C GLU A 2 -13.08 108.36 -14.21
N ASN A 3 -11.77 108.22 -13.98
CA ASN A 3 -10.99 107.08 -14.52
C ASN A 3 -10.47 106.10 -13.45
N LYS A 4 -10.75 106.32 -12.15
CA LYS A 4 -10.29 105.42 -11.08
C LYS A 4 -11.21 104.21 -10.84
N ALA A 5 -12.50 104.30 -11.17
CA ALA A 5 -13.45 103.21 -10.93
C ALA A 5 -13.30 102.03 -11.92
N ILE A 6 -12.95 102.33 -13.19
CA ILE A 6 -12.81 101.31 -14.25
C ILE A 6 -11.57 100.43 -14.02
N PHE A 7 -10.47 100.99 -13.53
CA PHE A 7 -9.24 100.23 -13.25
C PHE A 7 -9.40 99.27 -12.05
N LYS A 8 -10.24 99.62 -11.07
CA LYS A 8 -10.52 98.79 -9.89
C LYS A 8 -11.25 97.50 -10.26
N ASN A 9 -12.22 97.54 -11.18
CA ASN A 9 -12.91 96.34 -11.66
C ASN A 9 -11.99 95.43 -12.47
N LYS A 10 -11.14 95.98 -13.34
CA LYS A 10 -10.17 95.19 -14.12
C LYS A 10 -9.19 94.44 -13.19
N SER A 11 -8.74 95.08 -12.12
CA SER A 11 -7.88 94.47 -11.10
C SER A 11 -8.56 93.32 -10.33
N ILE A 12 -9.87 93.45 -10.03
CA ILE A 12 -10.66 92.38 -9.37
C ILE A 12 -10.78 91.14 -10.27
N TYR A 13 -10.99 91.30 -11.58
CA TYR A 13 -11.02 90.17 -12.51
C TYR A 13 -9.66 89.45 -12.61
N PHE A 14 -8.55 90.19 -12.55
CA PHE A 14 -7.20 89.59 -12.50
C PHE A 14 -6.97 88.76 -11.23
N ILE A 15 -7.43 89.25 -10.07
CA ILE A 15 -7.31 88.52 -8.80
C ILE A 15 -8.16 87.24 -8.82
N MET A 16 -9.40 87.31 -9.32
CA MET A 16 -10.27 86.13 -9.47
C MET A 16 -9.69 85.09 -10.44
N ALA A 17 -9.10 85.53 -11.55
CA ALA A 17 -8.44 84.64 -12.50
C ALA A 17 -7.23 83.94 -11.87
N PHE A 18 -6.45 84.67 -11.06
CA PHE A 18 -5.30 84.10 -10.36
C PHE A 18 -5.71 83.07 -9.30
N ILE A 19 -6.78 83.35 -8.53
CA ILE A 19 -7.34 82.42 -7.56
C ILE A 19 -7.85 81.16 -8.25
N ALA A 20 -8.62 81.30 -9.34
CA ALA A 20 -9.12 80.16 -10.11
C ALA A 20 -7.98 79.29 -10.69
N LEU A 21 -6.91 79.93 -11.18
CA LEU A 21 -5.73 79.23 -11.69
C LEU A 21 -4.98 78.47 -10.58
N SER A 22 -4.81 79.08 -9.42
CA SER A 22 -4.17 78.42 -8.27
C SER A 22 -4.98 77.23 -7.75
N LEU A 23 -6.31 77.36 -7.67
CA LEU A 23 -7.21 76.26 -7.31
C LEU A 23 -7.17 75.15 -8.34
N GLY A 24 -7.24 75.47 -9.63
CA GLY A 24 -7.14 74.50 -10.72
C GLY A 24 -5.82 73.75 -10.71
N PHE A 25 -4.71 74.44 -10.41
CA PHE A 25 -3.38 73.83 -10.29
C PHE A 25 -3.30 72.86 -9.11
N ILE A 26 -3.80 73.25 -7.94
CA ILE A 26 -3.85 72.37 -6.75
C ILE A 26 -4.74 71.15 -7.03
N PHE A 27 -5.89 71.35 -7.68
CA PHE A 27 -6.81 70.27 -8.04
C PHE A 27 -6.19 69.29 -9.03
N ALA A 28 -5.46 69.79 -10.04
CA ALA A 28 -4.73 68.97 -11.00
C ALA A 28 -3.61 68.15 -10.32
N LEU A 29 -2.88 68.74 -9.37
CA LEU A 29 -1.87 68.03 -8.58
C LEU A 29 -2.51 66.96 -7.68
N GLN A 30 -3.62 67.27 -7.02
CA GLN A 30 -4.40 66.31 -6.20
C GLN A 30 -4.94 65.15 -7.04
N PHE A 31 -5.46 65.43 -8.24
CA PHE A 31 -5.98 64.41 -9.14
C PHE A 31 -4.87 63.49 -9.68
N ARG A 32 -3.72 64.06 -10.03
CA ARG A 32 -2.55 63.31 -10.50
C ARG A 32 -1.93 62.45 -9.40
N THR A 33 -1.88 62.94 -8.16
CA THR A 33 -1.33 62.19 -7.02
C THR A 33 -2.27 61.09 -6.55
N ASN A 34 -3.59 61.32 -6.50
CA ASN A 34 -4.57 60.27 -6.16
C ASN A 34 -4.64 59.15 -7.20
N THR A 35 -4.51 59.47 -8.48
CA THR A 35 -4.51 58.44 -9.54
C THR A 35 -3.26 57.56 -9.49
N MET A 36 -2.09 58.13 -9.19
CA MET A 36 -0.83 57.39 -8.99
C MET A 36 -0.85 56.54 -7.71
N ALA A 37 -1.44 57.05 -6.62
CA ALA A 37 -1.57 56.33 -5.35
C ALA A 37 -2.50 55.11 -5.44
N LYS A 38 -3.51 55.13 -6.33
CA LYS A 38 -4.39 53.98 -6.59
C LYS A 38 -3.75 52.87 -7.43
N GLN A 39 -2.69 53.15 -8.18
CA GLN A 39 -2.03 52.19 -9.05
C GLN A 39 -0.94 51.36 -8.33
N SER A 40 -0.42 51.87 -7.21
CA SER A 40 0.51 51.11 -6.37
C SER A 40 -0.29 50.32 -5.32
N PRO A 41 -0.23 48.98 -5.30
CA PRO A 41 -0.83 48.23 -4.20
C PRO A 41 -0.20 48.71 -2.89
N PRO A 42 -0.99 48.97 -1.83
CA PRO A 42 -0.44 49.43 -0.56
C PRO A 42 0.56 48.38 -0.05
N ILE A 43 1.77 48.82 0.29
CA ILE A 43 2.92 47.96 0.67
C ILE A 43 2.53 46.91 1.74
N GLN A 44 1.60 47.26 2.63
CA GLN A 44 1.05 46.36 3.64
C GLN A 44 0.34 45.12 3.05
N GLN A 45 -0.47 45.27 1.99
CA GLN A 45 -1.15 44.15 1.34
C GLN A 45 -0.15 43.21 0.65
N THR A 46 0.95 43.75 0.10
CA THR A 46 2.00 42.92 -0.51
C THR A 46 2.80 42.12 0.53
N GLN A 47 3.02 42.68 1.72
CA GLN A 47 3.67 41.98 2.84
C GLN A 47 2.79 40.88 3.42
N GLU A 48 1.50 41.16 3.65
CA GLU A 48 0.54 40.16 4.14
C GLU A 48 0.40 38.99 3.16
N LEU A 49 0.29 39.30 1.86
CA LEU A 49 0.20 38.28 0.82
C LEU A 49 1.48 37.44 0.75
N ALA A 50 2.65 38.07 0.83
CA ALA A 50 3.93 37.36 0.86
C ALA A 50 4.06 36.44 2.09
N ALA A 51 3.60 36.89 3.26
CA ALA A 51 3.58 36.09 4.48
C ALA A 51 2.64 34.88 4.35
N ARG A 52 1.42 35.06 3.84
CA ARG A 52 0.48 33.96 3.54
C ARG A 52 1.06 32.97 2.53
N LEU A 53 1.73 33.47 1.50
CA LEU A 53 2.32 32.62 0.48
C LEU A 53 3.46 31.77 1.04
N LYS A 54 4.22 32.33 1.99
CA LYS A 54 5.25 31.61 2.74
C LYS A 54 4.63 30.52 3.62
N THR A 55 3.62 30.83 4.42
CA THR A 55 2.97 29.83 5.29
C THR A 55 2.35 28.68 4.49
N VAL A 56 1.65 28.99 3.41
CA VAL A 56 1.05 27.96 2.53
C VAL A 56 2.11 27.08 1.86
N ARG A 57 3.28 27.65 1.53
CA ARG A 57 4.41 26.86 1.01
C ARG A 57 4.98 25.92 2.07
N GLU A 58 5.20 26.42 3.28
CA GLU A 58 5.69 25.61 4.41
C GLU A 58 4.70 24.48 4.76
N GLU A 59 3.40 24.76 4.76
CA GLU A 59 2.36 23.74 4.96
C GLU A 59 2.34 22.70 3.84
N ASN A 60 2.47 23.12 2.57
CA ASN A 60 2.55 22.19 1.45
C ASN A 60 3.78 21.27 1.55
N GLU A 61 4.94 21.83 1.89
CA GLU A 61 6.17 21.06 2.05
C GLU A 61 6.05 20.07 3.23
N ALA A 62 5.45 20.49 4.34
CA ALA A 62 5.17 19.62 5.48
C ALA A 62 4.20 18.49 5.12
N LEU A 63 3.14 18.78 4.34
CA LEU A 63 2.19 17.78 3.85
C LEU A 63 2.84 16.80 2.88
N GLN A 64 3.67 17.28 1.94
CA GLN A 64 4.43 16.42 1.02
C GLN A 64 5.35 15.47 1.78
N ASN A 65 6.12 15.98 2.75
CA ASN A 65 6.97 15.15 3.61
C ASN A 65 6.16 14.11 4.38
N ARG A 66 4.93 14.46 4.81
CA ARG A 66 4.05 13.52 5.51
C ARG A 66 3.53 12.44 4.59
N VAL A 67 3.11 12.79 3.37
CA VAL A 67 2.72 11.83 2.32
C VAL A 67 3.86 10.87 2.01
N ASP A 68 5.08 11.37 1.82
CA ASP A 68 6.24 10.53 1.54
C ASP A 68 6.58 9.60 2.69
N LYS A 69 6.49 10.09 3.94
CA LYS A 69 6.67 9.26 5.13
C LYS A 69 5.61 8.16 5.21
N LEU A 70 4.34 8.50 4.99
CA LEU A 70 3.22 7.56 4.98
C LEU A 70 3.37 6.52 3.86
N ARG A 71 3.83 6.92 2.66
CA ARG A 71 4.14 6.00 1.57
C ARG A 71 5.26 5.03 1.93
N ARG A 72 6.37 5.52 2.51
CA ARG A 72 7.46 4.65 2.99
C ARG A 72 7.01 3.68 4.08
N GLN A 73 6.17 4.13 5.01
CA GLN A 73 5.58 3.27 6.04
C GLN A 73 4.66 2.22 5.43
N LEU A 74 3.84 2.61 4.45
CA LEU A 74 3.00 1.67 3.73
C LEU A 74 3.86 0.65 2.99
N ASP A 75 4.84 1.08 2.19
CA ASP A 75 5.78 0.19 1.49
C ASP A 75 6.57 -0.73 2.42
N GLN A 76 6.83 -0.31 3.67
CA GLN A 76 7.47 -1.16 4.68
C GLN A 76 6.51 -2.23 5.22
N VAL A 77 5.22 -1.92 5.35
CA VAL A 77 4.18 -2.83 5.88
C VAL A 77 3.61 -3.75 4.80
N THR A 78 3.30 -3.19 3.63
CA THR A 78 2.79 -3.89 2.44
C THR A 78 3.90 -4.37 1.53
N GLY A 79 5.16 -4.10 1.88
CA GLY A 79 6.34 -4.53 1.16
C GLY A 79 6.18 -6.00 0.83
N SER A 80 6.26 -6.29 -0.46
CA SER A 80 5.95 -7.58 -1.10
C SER A 80 6.52 -8.77 -0.35
N PHE A 81 7.62 -8.58 0.38
CA PHE A 81 8.21 -9.53 1.30
C PHE A 81 7.23 -10.11 2.32
N HIS A 82 6.44 -9.31 3.06
CA HIS A 82 5.59 -9.85 4.12
C HIS A 82 4.40 -10.66 3.56
N LEU A 83 3.82 -10.21 2.45
CA LEU A 83 2.78 -10.95 1.75
C LEU A 83 3.34 -12.21 1.09
N THR A 84 4.52 -12.15 0.47
CA THR A 84 5.16 -13.34 -0.13
C THR A 84 5.58 -14.36 0.92
N THR A 85 6.12 -13.94 2.07
CA THR A 85 6.43 -14.86 3.18
C THR A 85 5.17 -15.50 3.73
N LEU A 86 4.10 -14.73 3.94
CA LEU A 86 2.82 -15.27 4.40
C LEU A 86 2.22 -16.25 3.37
N HIS A 87 2.27 -15.93 2.08
CA HIS A 87 1.81 -16.84 1.03
C HIS A 87 2.65 -18.13 0.97
N GLN A 88 3.98 -18.03 1.15
CA GLN A 88 4.86 -19.18 1.14
C GLN A 88 4.66 -20.06 2.38
N GLU A 89 4.50 -19.46 3.55
CA GLU A 89 4.19 -20.16 4.79
C GLU A 89 2.82 -20.84 4.70
N LEU A 90 1.82 -20.13 4.19
CA LEU A 90 0.49 -20.67 3.99
C LEU A 90 0.48 -21.83 2.97
N SER A 91 1.29 -21.74 1.91
CA SER A 91 1.49 -22.84 0.96
C SER A 91 2.12 -24.07 1.64
N LYS A 92 3.20 -23.88 2.41
CA LYS A 92 3.85 -24.95 3.17
C LYS A 92 2.88 -25.63 4.14
N THR A 93 2.06 -24.84 4.84
CA THR A 93 1.05 -25.35 5.76
C THR A 93 -0.02 -26.15 5.04
N ARG A 94 -0.49 -25.71 3.87
CA ARG A 94 -1.45 -26.48 3.05
C ARG A 94 -0.87 -27.81 2.58
N ILE A 95 0.41 -27.83 2.20
CA ILE A 95 1.11 -29.07 1.82
C ILE A 95 1.20 -30.02 3.01
N ALA A 96 1.61 -29.52 4.18
CA ALA A 96 1.71 -30.31 5.41
C ALA A 96 0.34 -30.85 5.88
N ALA A 97 -0.73 -30.10 5.65
CA ALA A 97 -2.11 -30.51 5.93
C ALA A 97 -2.72 -31.44 4.86
N GLY A 98 -1.98 -31.79 3.80
CA GLY A 98 -2.49 -32.62 2.70
C GLY A 98 -3.55 -31.95 1.84
N MET A 99 -3.74 -30.63 1.94
CA MET A 99 -4.74 -29.87 1.17
C MET A 99 -4.27 -29.50 -0.24
N THR A 100 -3.06 -29.90 -0.60
CA THR A 100 -2.46 -29.62 -1.90
C THR A 100 -1.93 -30.90 -2.50
N ALA A 101 -2.39 -31.22 -3.71
CA ALA A 101 -1.86 -32.34 -4.48
C ALA A 101 -0.39 -32.08 -4.83
N LEU A 102 0.43 -33.12 -4.69
CA LEU A 102 1.84 -33.09 -5.03
C LEU A 102 2.08 -33.96 -6.25
N THR A 103 3.06 -33.58 -7.08
CA THR A 103 3.48 -34.34 -8.25
C THR A 103 4.99 -34.29 -8.34
N GLY A 104 5.60 -35.43 -8.60
CA GLY A 104 7.04 -35.56 -8.67
C GLY A 104 7.44 -36.97 -9.07
N PRO A 105 8.74 -37.23 -9.26
CA PRO A 105 9.25 -38.58 -9.44
C PRO A 105 8.91 -39.43 -8.21
N GLY A 106 8.55 -40.68 -8.45
CA GLY A 106 8.15 -41.59 -7.38
C GLY A 106 8.07 -43.02 -7.87
N ILE A 107 7.64 -43.91 -6.98
CA ILE A 107 7.43 -45.33 -7.25
C ILE A 107 6.04 -45.74 -6.77
N GLU A 108 5.47 -46.73 -7.44
CA GLU A 108 4.26 -47.41 -7.00
C GLU A 108 4.65 -48.78 -6.44
N VAL A 109 4.22 -49.07 -5.21
CA VAL A 109 4.50 -50.34 -4.53
C VAL A 109 3.20 -51.07 -4.34
N THR A 110 3.08 -52.24 -4.96
CA THR A 110 1.94 -53.14 -4.79
C THR A 110 2.32 -54.27 -3.84
N LEU A 111 1.60 -54.39 -2.74
CA LEU A 111 1.73 -55.48 -1.77
C LEU A 111 0.54 -56.44 -1.97
N SER A 112 0.81 -57.74 -1.99
CA SER A 112 -0.22 -58.77 -2.14
C SER A 112 0.07 -59.95 -1.22
N ASP A 113 -1.00 -60.59 -0.75
CA ASP A 113 -0.92 -61.80 0.06
C ASP A 113 -0.16 -62.92 -0.66
N SER A 114 0.36 -63.86 0.14
CA SER A 114 1.13 -64.97 -0.38
C SER A 114 0.23 -65.95 -1.16
N ASN A 115 0.60 -66.23 -2.41
CA ASN A 115 -0.05 -67.25 -3.24
C ASN A 115 0.37 -68.69 -2.89
N LYS A 116 1.24 -68.89 -1.89
CA LYS A 116 1.73 -70.20 -1.49
C LYS A 116 0.69 -70.94 -0.64
N LYS A 117 0.56 -72.25 -0.85
CA LYS A 117 -0.27 -73.11 0.01
C LYS A 117 0.39 -73.25 1.37
N ILE A 118 -0.37 -72.98 2.43
CA ILE A 118 0.06 -73.16 3.82
C ILE A 118 0.36 -74.64 4.06
N GLN A 119 1.57 -74.94 4.53
CA GLN A 119 1.96 -76.32 4.84
C GLN A 119 1.49 -76.72 6.25
N PRO A 120 1.28 -78.03 6.52
CA PRO A 120 0.90 -78.49 7.85
C PRO A 120 1.94 -78.08 8.90
N GLY A 121 1.51 -77.32 9.91
CA GLY A 121 2.37 -76.82 10.99
C GLY A 121 2.91 -75.40 10.82
N GLU A 122 2.67 -74.75 9.68
CA GLU A 122 3.00 -73.33 9.48
C GLU A 122 1.91 -72.41 10.02
N ASN A 123 2.30 -71.19 10.42
CA ASN A 123 1.36 -70.17 10.88
C ASN A 123 0.69 -69.46 9.68
N PRO A 124 -0.64 -69.56 9.52
CA PRO A 124 -1.38 -68.88 8.44
C PRO A 124 -1.18 -67.36 8.40
N ASN A 125 -0.91 -66.71 9.55
CA ASN A 125 -0.75 -65.26 9.61
C ASN A 125 0.47 -64.76 8.83
N LEU A 126 1.46 -65.62 8.55
CA LEU A 126 2.64 -65.26 7.75
C LEU A 126 2.34 -65.17 6.24
N TYR A 127 1.15 -65.59 5.83
CA TYR A 127 0.72 -65.62 4.43
C TYR A 127 -0.19 -64.44 4.07
N VAL A 128 -0.62 -63.67 5.07
CA VAL A 128 -1.55 -62.55 4.94
C VAL A 128 -0.84 -61.27 5.36
N LEU A 129 -1.03 -60.21 4.58
CA LEU A 129 -0.51 -58.88 4.90
C LEU A 129 -1.26 -58.28 6.08
N HIS A 130 -0.50 -57.70 7.01
CA HIS A 130 -1.03 -56.97 8.15
C HIS A 130 -0.66 -55.49 8.06
N ASP A 131 -1.32 -54.67 8.88
CA ASP A 131 -1.01 -53.25 9.07
C ASP A 131 0.45 -53.02 9.46
N GLU A 132 1.04 -53.90 10.29
CA GLU A 132 2.46 -53.85 10.65
C GLU A 132 3.40 -53.93 9.44
N ASP A 133 3.06 -54.74 8.43
CA ASP A 133 3.89 -54.90 7.23
C ASP A 133 3.84 -53.65 6.36
N ILE A 134 2.66 -53.05 6.23
CA ILE A 134 2.46 -51.78 5.54
C ILE A 134 3.19 -50.64 6.28
N LEU A 135 3.12 -50.62 7.61
CA LEU A 135 3.80 -49.62 8.42
C LEU A 135 5.32 -49.72 8.25
N LYS A 136 5.89 -50.94 8.22
CA LYS A 136 7.31 -51.16 7.92
C LYS A 136 7.66 -50.61 6.54
N ALA A 137 6.89 -50.96 5.50
CA ALA A 137 7.12 -50.46 4.15
C ALA A 137 7.10 -48.91 4.09
N ILE A 138 6.13 -48.27 4.76
CA ILE A 138 6.04 -46.81 4.83
C ILE A 138 7.23 -46.20 5.56
N ASN A 139 7.70 -46.82 6.65
CA ASN A 139 8.86 -46.34 7.38
C ASN A 139 10.13 -46.43 6.54
N GLU A 140 10.31 -47.51 5.77
CA GLU A 140 11.42 -47.64 4.83
C GLU A 140 11.34 -46.57 3.72
N LEU A 141 10.15 -46.31 3.17
CA LEU A 141 9.96 -45.23 2.19
C LEU A 141 10.30 -43.85 2.79
N LYS A 142 9.86 -43.58 4.04
CA LYS A 142 10.22 -42.34 4.76
C LYS A 142 11.73 -42.25 4.99
N ALA A 143 12.37 -43.34 5.41
CA ALA A 143 13.82 -43.41 5.63
C ALA A 143 14.61 -43.20 4.32
N ALA A 144 14.08 -43.67 3.19
CA ALA A 144 14.62 -43.44 1.86
C ALA A 144 14.38 -42.00 1.33
N GLY A 145 13.66 -41.16 2.07
CA GLY A 145 13.44 -39.75 1.74
C GLY A 145 12.13 -39.45 1.00
N ALA A 146 11.14 -40.34 1.05
CA ALA A 146 9.83 -40.06 0.47
C ALA A 146 9.17 -38.83 1.14
N GLU A 147 8.95 -37.76 0.37
CA GLU A 147 8.36 -36.51 0.85
C GLU A 147 6.83 -36.57 0.98
N ALA A 148 6.19 -37.45 0.19
CA ALA A 148 4.76 -37.67 0.19
C ALA A 148 4.46 -39.14 -0.09
N ILE A 149 3.53 -39.72 0.66
CA ILE A 149 3.12 -41.11 0.53
C ILE A 149 1.59 -41.15 0.49
N ALA A 150 1.05 -41.96 -0.40
CA ALA A 150 -0.37 -42.26 -0.45
C ALA A 150 -0.59 -43.77 -0.35
N LEU A 151 -1.58 -44.19 0.44
CA LEU A 151 -2.05 -45.57 0.51
C LEU A 151 -3.45 -45.61 -0.11
N ASN A 152 -3.67 -46.46 -1.12
CA ASN A 152 -4.98 -46.62 -1.77
C ASN A 152 -5.65 -45.29 -2.16
N SER A 153 -4.88 -44.37 -2.76
CA SER A 153 -5.30 -43.00 -3.14
C SER A 153 -5.55 -42.02 -1.98
N GLN A 154 -5.27 -42.39 -0.74
CA GLN A 154 -5.37 -41.50 0.43
C GLN A 154 -4.00 -41.01 0.88
N ARG A 155 -3.85 -39.68 1.00
CA ARG A 155 -2.60 -39.04 1.44
C ARG A 155 -2.35 -39.34 2.91
N LEU A 156 -1.21 -39.94 3.21
CA LEU A 156 -0.75 -40.11 4.59
C LEU A 156 -0.19 -38.80 5.14
N LEU A 157 -0.68 -38.42 6.31
CA LEU A 157 -0.21 -37.28 7.11
C LEU A 157 0.53 -37.76 8.35
N ALA A 158 1.17 -36.83 9.06
CA ALA A 158 1.82 -37.14 10.34
C ALA A 158 0.83 -37.65 11.40
N THR A 159 -0.45 -37.32 11.26
CA THR A 159 -1.54 -37.71 12.17
C THR A 159 -2.38 -38.86 11.63
N SER A 160 -2.06 -39.42 10.46
CA SER A 160 -2.78 -40.58 9.92
C SER A 160 -2.46 -41.83 10.73
N GLU A 161 -3.47 -42.67 10.95
CA GLU A 161 -3.33 -43.94 11.65
C GLU A 161 -3.66 -45.07 10.69
N ILE A 162 -2.82 -46.10 10.66
CA ILE A 162 -3.05 -47.27 9.82
C ILE A 162 -3.68 -48.35 10.71
N ARG A 163 -4.87 -48.81 10.33
CA ARG A 163 -5.58 -49.86 11.08
C ARG A 163 -6.07 -50.96 10.16
N CYS A 164 -5.90 -52.20 10.61
CA CYS A 164 -6.52 -53.36 9.99
C CYS A 164 -7.98 -53.50 10.44
N LEU A 165 -8.93 -53.43 9.50
CA LEU A 165 -10.35 -53.73 9.72
C LEU A 165 -10.72 -54.99 8.93
N GLY A 166 -10.50 -56.17 9.54
CA GLY A 166 -10.67 -57.45 8.85
C GLY A 166 -9.63 -57.63 7.75
N PRO A 167 -10.01 -57.93 6.49
CA PRO A 167 -9.07 -58.08 5.38
C PRO A 167 -8.65 -56.74 4.74
N THR A 168 -9.18 -55.62 5.21
CA THR A 168 -8.94 -54.30 4.61
C THR A 168 -8.12 -53.43 5.55
N VAL A 169 -7.05 -52.82 5.04
CA VAL A 169 -6.29 -51.81 5.76
C VAL A 169 -6.74 -50.42 5.33
N LEU A 170 -7.10 -49.58 6.30
CA LEU A 170 -7.50 -48.19 6.10
C LEU A 170 -6.51 -47.24 6.78
N THR A 171 -6.51 -45.99 6.30
CA THR A 171 -5.74 -44.85 6.84
C THR A 171 -6.61 -43.81 7.50
#